data_AF-R0A351-F1
#
_entry.id   AF-R0A351-F1
#
_cell.length_a   1.000
_cell.length_b   1.000
_cell.length_c   1.000
_cell.angle_alpha   90.00
_cell.angle_beta   90.00
_cell.angle_gamma   90.00
#
_symmetry.space_group_name_H-M   'P 1'
#
loop_
_entity.id
_entity.type
_entity.pdbx_description
1 polymer ?
#
loop_
_entity_poly.entity_id
_entity_poly.type
_entity_poly.pdbx_seq_one_letter_code
_entity_poly.pdbx_strand_id
1 'polypeptide(L)'
;MAKNKVLTEKTDINTPFSEFVRKFKKQKTAMVAMVFLVFLVVLAFISYKIAPYGINEYDYSAIMQPPTAAHLFGTDEFGRDLFSRVICGTRISLSVGLFAVTVGMLVGTIMGLLAGYYGGIVDSIIMRICDVLLAFPGLILAIAIVAILGSGLYNVVIAVAVFNIPKFARLVRGNTLETKNSVFVQAAQPPTPEWGLLLSNGRNYMLTSWHITLFPGLAIFFTVLCFNLLGDGLRDALDPKLTD
;
A
#
# COMPACT_ATOMS: atom_id res chain seq x y z
N MET A 1 13.58 47.11 31.04
CA MET A 1 12.70 47.34 29.87
C MET A 1 12.69 46.07 29.01
N ALA A 2 11.77 45.15 29.30
CA ALA A 2 11.56 43.96 28.50
C ALA A 2 10.76 44.34 27.25
N LYS A 3 11.38 44.23 26.07
CA LYS A 3 10.70 44.43 24.79
C LYS A 3 9.76 43.24 24.59
N ASN A 4 8.48 43.43 24.90
CA ASN A 4 7.42 42.49 24.53
C ASN A 4 7.46 42.28 23.02
N LYS A 5 7.94 41.10 22.61
CA LYS A 5 7.90 40.65 21.22
C LYS A 5 6.43 40.36 20.92
N VAL A 6 5.75 41.33 20.33
CA VAL A 6 4.41 41.16 19.78
C VAL A 6 4.50 39.98 18.80
N LEU A 7 3.94 38.84 19.21
CA LEU A 7 3.75 37.69 18.35
C LEU A 7 2.69 38.12 17.33
N THR A 8 3.13 38.67 16.20
CA THR A 8 2.25 38.93 15.07
C THR A 8 1.69 37.59 14.60
N GLU A 9 0.40 37.40 14.88
CA GLU A 9 -0.51 36.40 14.37
C GLU A 9 -0.69 36.55 12.85
N LYS A 10 0.41 36.44 12.10
CA LYS A 10 0.34 35.98 10.72
C LYS A 10 0.61 34.49 10.78
N THR A 11 -0.44 33.76 11.09
CA THR A 11 -0.58 32.34 10.77
C THR A 11 -0.40 32.23 9.26
N ASP A 12 0.84 32.03 8.82
CA ASP A 12 1.14 31.60 7.47
C ASP A 12 0.37 30.28 7.29
N ILE A 13 -0.75 30.34 6.57
CA ILE A 13 -1.49 29.18 6.11
C ILE A 13 -0.58 28.53 5.05
N ASN A 14 0.47 27.86 5.52
CA ASN A 14 1.39 27.17 4.65
C ASN A 14 0.64 25.99 4.08
N THR A 15 0.44 25.99 2.77
CA THR A 15 -0.16 24.83 2.09
C THR A 15 0.67 23.58 2.42
N PRO A 16 0.04 22.40 2.57
CA PRO A 16 0.76 21.15 2.81
C PRO A 16 1.92 20.93 1.82
N PHE A 17 1.74 21.41 0.59
CA PHE A 17 2.76 21.38 -0.45
C PHE A 17 3.96 22.32 -0.16
N SER A 18 3.71 23.55 0.30
CA SER A 18 4.77 24.48 0.69
C SER A 18 5.61 23.93 1.86
N GLU A 19 4.94 23.35 2.86
CA GLU A 19 5.58 22.66 3.98
C GLU A 19 6.45 21.49 3.52
N PHE A 20 5.93 20.67 2.61
CA PHE A 20 6.67 19.55 2.01
C PHE A 20 7.92 20.03 1.29
N VAL A 21 7.80 21.01 0.38
CA VAL A 21 8.95 21.55 -0.38
C VAL A 21 10.00 22.12 0.57
N ARG A 22 9.57 22.82 1.62
CA ARG A 22 10.48 23.36 2.65
C ARG A 22 11.22 22.25 3.39
N LYS A 23 10.54 21.19 3.83
CA LYS A 23 11.15 20.04 4.51
C LYS A 23 12.08 19.27 3.57
N PHE A 24 11.68 19.08 2.32
CA PHE A 24 12.45 18.40 1.28
C PHE A 24 13.76 19.13 0.98
N LYS A 25 13.71 20.46 0.78
CA LYS A 25 14.90 21.29 0.55
C LYS A 25 15.89 21.27 1.72
N LYS A 26 15.41 21.06 2.96
CA LYS A 26 16.27 20.95 4.14
C LYS A 26 17.00 19.61 4.21
N GLN A 27 16.48 18.54 3.59
CA GLN A 27 17.13 17.24 3.55
C GLN A 27 18.17 17.18 2.42
N LYS A 28 19.45 17.38 2.77
CA LYS A 28 20.56 17.39 1.80
C LYS A 28 20.65 16.09 0.97
N THR A 29 20.42 14.94 1.60
CA THR A 29 20.45 13.63 0.92
C THR A 29 19.35 13.51 -0.13
N ALA A 30 18.14 13.97 0.18
CA ALA A 30 17.00 13.97 -0.74
C ALA A 30 17.25 14.90 -1.95
N MET A 31 17.88 16.05 -1.72
CA MET A 31 18.25 16.98 -2.79
C MET A 31 19.30 16.39 -3.74
N VAL A 32 20.33 15.71 -3.22
CA VAL A 32 21.34 15.04 -4.06
C VAL A 32 20.71 13.94 -4.90
N ALA A 33 19.85 13.10 -4.30
CA ALA A 33 19.14 12.06 -5.03
C ALA A 33 18.21 12.63 -6.13
N MET A 34 17.53 13.74 -5.86
CA MET A 34 16.67 14.41 -6.85
C MET A 34 17.49 14.94 -8.03
N VAL A 35 18.63 15.59 -7.78
CA VAL A 35 19.52 16.08 -8.85
C VAL A 35 20.00 14.92 -9.71
N PHE A 36 20.40 13.81 -9.09
CA PHE A 36 20.83 12.61 -9.80
C PHE A 36 19.70 11.98 -10.63
N LEU A 37 18.48 11.94 -10.11
CA LEU A 37 17.32 11.41 -10.84
C LEU A 37 16.97 12.30 -12.04
N VAL A 38 16.97 13.63 -11.86
CA VAL A 38 16.77 14.58 -12.97
C VAL A 38 17.85 14.41 -14.02
N PHE A 39 19.11 14.24 -13.61
CA PHE A 39 20.21 13.94 -14.52
C PHE A 39 19.96 12.66 -15.33
N LEU A 40 19.52 11.55 -14.71
CA LEU A 40 19.20 10.31 -15.42
C LEU A 40 18.04 10.49 -16.41
N VAL A 41 17.01 11.26 -16.05
CA VAL A 41 15.87 11.54 -16.93
C VAL A 41 16.33 12.37 -18.13
N VAL A 42 17.11 13.44 -17.91
CA VAL A 42 17.67 14.25 -18.99
C VAL A 42 18.56 13.40 -19.89
N LEU A 43 19.42 12.56 -19.30
CA LEU A 43 20.28 11.64 -20.03
C LEU A 43 19.46 10.65 -20.87
N ALA A 44 18.33 10.13 -20.38
CA ALA A 44 17.45 9.26 -21.15
C ALA A 44 16.80 9.93 -22.37
N PHE A 45 16.56 11.24 -22.34
CA PHE A 45 16.04 11.98 -23.50
C PHE A 45 17.12 12.35 -24.51
N ILE A 46 18.33 12.69 -24.02
CA ILE A 46 19.44 13.16 -24.86
C ILE A 46 20.36 11.99 -25.28
N SER A 47 20.12 10.77 -24.77
CA SER A 47 21.00 9.60 -24.92
C SER A 47 21.45 9.34 -26.35
N TYR A 48 20.52 9.40 -27.31
CA TYR A 48 20.79 9.12 -28.72
C TYR A 48 21.74 10.15 -29.37
N LYS A 49 21.79 11.39 -28.84
CA LYS A 49 22.69 12.44 -29.35
C LYS A 49 24.08 12.40 -28.71
N ILE A 50 24.21 11.83 -27.52
CA ILE A 50 25.46 11.76 -26.76
C ILE A 50 26.23 10.48 -27.08
N ALA A 51 25.54 9.42 -27.50
CA ALA A 51 26.17 8.15 -27.85
C ALA A 51 27.21 8.34 -28.97
N PRO A 52 28.50 8.05 -28.73
CA PRO A 52 29.55 8.21 -29.74
C PRO A 52 29.46 7.18 -30.88
N TYR A 53 28.88 5.99 -30.62
CA TYR A 53 28.75 4.91 -31.59
C TYR A 53 27.31 4.43 -31.74
N GLY A 54 27.00 3.75 -32.85
CA GLY A 54 25.69 3.13 -33.04
C GLY A 54 25.41 2.02 -32.01
N ILE A 55 24.17 1.96 -31.50
CA ILE A 55 23.75 1.01 -30.44
C ILE A 55 23.99 -0.47 -30.83
N ASN A 56 23.88 -0.79 -32.11
CA ASN A 56 23.99 -2.14 -32.66
C ASN A 56 25.08 -2.26 -33.74
N GLU A 57 26.03 -1.33 -33.79
CA GLU A 57 27.17 -1.43 -34.70
C GLU A 57 28.19 -2.41 -34.14
N TYR A 58 28.48 -3.46 -34.92
CA TYR A 58 29.41 -4.50 -34.56
C TYR A 58 30.80 -4.15 -35.07
N ASP A 59 31.76 -3.96 -34.17
CA ASP A 59 33.17 -3.91 -34.51
C ASP A 59 33.86 -5.23 -34.16
N TYR A 60 33.89 -6.15 -35.13
CA TYR A 60 34.53 -7.46 -34.96
C TYR A 60 36.04 -7.38 -34.72
N SER A 61 36.69 -6.24 -34.99
CA SER A 61 38.11 -6.03 -34.69
C SER A 61 38.36 -5.69 -33.22
N ALA A 62 37.34 -5.21 -32.53
CA ALA A 62 37.39 -4.77 -31.15
C ALA A 62 36.48 -5.63 -30.25
N ILE A 63 36.58 -6.96 -30.29
CA ILE A 63 35.82 -7.85 -29.41
C ILE A 63 36.45 -7.91 -28.01
N MET A 64 35.63 -7.76 -26.96
CA MET A 64 36.05 -7.88 -25.55
C MET A 64 37.28 -7.03 -25.20
N GLN A 65 37.37 -5.83 -25.77
CA GLN A 65 38.48 -4.93 -25.49
C GLN A 65 38.27 -4.21 -24.15
N PRO A 66 39.37 -4.02 -23.37
CA PRO A 66 39.32 -3.21 -22.16
C PRO A 66 39.03 -1.72 -22.47
N PRO A 67 38.67 -0.91 -21.45
CA PRO A 67 38.42 0.52 -21.60
C PRO A 67 39.56 1.24 -22.32
N THR A 68 39.25 1.89 -23.44
CA THR A 68 40.21 2.54 -24.34
C THR A 68 39.71 3.94 -24.71
N ALA A 69 40.58 4.84 -25.20
CA ALA A 69 40.17 6.19 -25.62
C ALA A 69 39.12 6.19 -26.76
N ALA A 70 39.11 5.16 -27.61
CA ALA A 70 38.07 4.94 -28.60
C ALA A 70 36.78 4.43 -27.92
N HIS A 71 36.87 3.35 -27.15
CA HIS A 71 35.74 2.77 -26.40
C HIS A 71 35.86 3.07 -24.92
N LEU A 72 35.24 4.15 -24.45
CA LEU A 72 35.43 4.67 -23.09
C LEU A 72 35.20 3.61 -22.00
N PHE A 73 34.21 2.72 -22.20
CA PHE A 73 33.88 1.62 -21.29
C PHE A 73 34.30 0.24 -21.83
N GLY A 74 35.05 0.20 -22.94
CA GLY A 74 35.38 -1.02 -23.65
C GLY A 74 34.22 -1.56 -24.50
N THR A 75 34.39 -2.77 -25.00
CA THR A 75 33.44 -3.43 -25.90
C THR A 75 32.96 -4.77 -25.34
N ASP A 76 31.81 -5.22 -25.82
CA ASP A 76 31.22 -6.50 -25.41
C ASP A 76 31.69 -7.70 -26.26
N GLU A 77 31.11 -8.88 -26.00
CA GLU A 77 31.36 -10.14 -26.72
C GLU A 77 31.13 -10.05 -28.24
N PHE A 78 30.42 -9.01 -28.70
CA PHE A 78 30.12 -8.77 -30.10
C PHE A 78 30.85 -7.54 -30.65
N GLY A 79 31.76 -6.93 -29.88
CA GLY A 79 32.51 -5.75 -30.30
C GLY A 79 31.68 -4.46 -30.34
N ARG A 80 30.58 -4.39 -29.59
CA ARG A 80 29.74 -3.18 -29.49
C ARG A 80 30.20 -2.29 -28.35
N ASP A 81 30.15 -0.98 -28.56
CA ASP A 81 30.57 0.02 -27.56
C ASP A 81 29.68 -0.01 -26.30
N LEU A 82 30.27 -0.30 -25.14
CA LEU A 82 29.53 -0.45 -23.88
C LEU A 82 29.00 0.90 -23.37
N PHE A 83 29.73 1.99 -23.59
CA PHE A 83 29.34 3.32 -23.13
C PHE A 83 28.03 3.79 -23.78
N SER A 84 27.96 3.67 -25.11
CA SER A 84 26.77 3.98 -25.90
C SER A 84 25.57 3.14 -25.47
N ARG A 85 25.79 1.84 -25.15
CA ARG A 85 24.74 0.95 -24.65
C ARG A 85 24.24 1.32 -23.25
N VAL A 86 25.13 1.75 -22.34
CA VAL A 86 24.73 2.19 -20.99
C VAL A 86 23.89 3.47 -21.07
N ILE A 87 24.31 4.46 -21.86
CA ILE A 87 23.56 5.72 -22.01
C ILE A 87 22.19 5.46 -22.65
N CYS A 88 22.14 4.73 -23.78
CA CYS A 88 20.87 4.41 -24.43
C CYS A 88 20.00 3.47 -23.59
N GLY A 89 20.61 2.56 -22.83
CA GLY A 89 19.94 1.68 -21.88
C GLY A 89 19.23 2.43 -20.75
N THR A 90 19.72 3.60 -20.36
CA THR A 90 19.11 4.42 -19.30
C THR A 90 17.65 4.75 -19.61
N ARG A 91 17.31 5.01 -20.88
CA ARG A 91 15.91 5.23 -21.31
C ARG A 91 15.04 3.99 -21.13
N ILE A 92 15.57 2.82 -21.49
CA ILE A 92 14.86 1.54 -21.36
C ILE A 92 14.64 1.24 -19.87
N SER A 93 15.68 1.32 -19.05
CA SER A 93 15.61 1.05 -17.61
C SER A 93 14.63 1.98 -16.89
N LEU A 94 14.67 3.28 -17.18
CA LEU A 94 13.72 4.25 -16.59
C LEU A 94 12.28 3.97 -17.03
N SER A 95 12.06 3.64 -18.31
CA SER A 95 10.73 3.32 -18.82
C SER A 95 10.18 2.06 -18.14
N VAL A 96 10.97 0.99 -18.08
CA VAL A 96 10.57 -0.26 -17.41
C VAL A 96 10.25 0.00 -15.94
N GLY A 97 11.13 0.71 -15.22
CA GLY A 97 10.91 1.04 -13.82
C GLY A 97 9.62 1.84 -13.59
N LEU A 98 9.40 2.89 -14.37
CA LEU A 98 8.23 3.75 -14.23
C LEU A 98 6.93 3.00 -14.53
N PHE A 99 6.85 2.32 -15.68
CA PHE A 99 5.61 1.65 -16.09
C PHE A 99 5.31 0.42 -15.22
N ALA A 100 6.31 -0.39 -14.88
CA ALA A 100 6.09 -1.57 -14.07
C ALA A 100 5.63 -1.22 -12.66
N VAL A 101 6.23 -0.19 -12.05
CA VAL A 101 5.81 0.30 -10.72
C VAL A 101 4.41 0.90 -10.78
N THR A 102 4.09 1.69 -11.83
CA THR A 102 2.77 2.30 -11.97
C THR A 102 1.68 1.24 -12.10
N VAL A 103 1.86 0.25 -12.97
CA VAL A 103 0.90 -0.85 -13.16
C VAL A 103 0.76 -1.67 -11.87
N GLY A 104 1.87 -2.06 -11.26
CA GLY A 104 1.86 -2.82 -10.00
C GLY A 104 1.19 -2.04 -8.87
N MET A 105 1.41 -0.72 -8.80
CA MET A 105 0.77 0.16 -7.83
C MET A 105 -0.73 0.26 -8.07
N LEU A 106 -1.18 0.46 -9.31
CA LEU A 106 -2.61 0.54 -9.62
C LEU A 106 -3.35 -0.74 -9.26
N VAL A 107 -2.86 -1.89 -9.76
CA VAL A 107 -3.49 -3.19 -9.50
C VAL A 107 -3.40 -3.55 -8.02
N GLY A 108 -2.23 -3.37 -7.40
CA GLY A 108 -2.03 -3.63 -5.98
C GLY A 108 -2.91 -2.75 -5.10
N THR A 109 -3.05 -1.46 -5.42
CA THR A 109 -3.92 -0.54 -4.66
C THR A 109 -5.37 -0.99 -4.73
N ILE A 110 -5.88 -1.33 -5.92
CA ILE A 110 -7.25 -1.82 -6.09
C ILE A 110 -7.47 -3.11 -5.27
N MET A 111 -6.57 -4.08 -5.38
CA MET A 111 -6.66 -5.34 -4.62
C MET A 111 -6.58 -5.09 -3.10
N GLY A 112 -5.68 -4.22 -2.65
CA GLY A 112 -5.51 -3.87 -1.24
C GLY A 112 -6.73 -3.16 -0.65
N LEU A 113 -7.32 -2.22 -1.40
CA LEU A 113 -8.56 -1.55 -1.01
C LEU A 113 -9.71 -2.55 -0.89
N LEU A 114 -9.89 -3.44 -1.87
CA LEU A 114 -10.94 -4.46 -1.85
C LEU A 114 -10.77 -5.40 -0.65
N ALA A 115 -9.55 -5.88 -0.39
CA ALA A 115 -9.24 -6.73 0.75
C ALA A 115 -9.52 -6.02 2.10
N GLY A 116 -9.04 -4.79 2.27
CA GLY A 116 -9.21 -4.03 3.51
C GLY A 116 -10.64 -3.57 3.77
N TYR A 117 -11.38 -3.19 2.72
CA TYR A 117 -12.75 -2.69 2.85
C TYR A 117 -13.74 -3.81 3.20
N TYR A 118 -13.79 -4.87 2.39
CA TYR A 118 -14.76 -5.94 2.56
C TYR A 118 -14.39 -6.90 3.71
N GLY A 119 -13.09 -7.16 3.93
CA GLY A 119 -12.65 -8.13 4.92
C GLY A 119 -13.12 -9.57 4.62
N GLY A 120 -12.92 -10.47 5.59
CA GLY A 120 -13.43 -11.85 5.52
C GLY A 120 -12.83 -12.70 4.40
N ILE A 121 -13.68 -13.32 3.58
CA ILE A 121 -13.26 -14.25 2.52
C ILE A 121 -12.52 -13.53 1.40
N VAL A 122 -12.97 -12.32 1.02
CA VAL A 122 -12.34 -11.53 -0.05
C VAL A 122 -10.90 -11.19 0.32
N ASP A 123 -10.69 -10.78 1.56
CA ASP A 123 -9.36 -10.54 2.12
C ASP A 123 -8.49 -11.80 2.07
N SER A 124 -9.01 -12.92 2.60
CA SER A 124 -8.29 -14.19 2.61
C SER A 124 -7.86 -14.66 1.22
N ILE A 125 -8.74 -14.57 0.21
CA ILE A 125 -8.41 -14.97 -1.17
C ILE A 125 -7.34 -14.05 -1.77
N ILE A 126 -7.50 -12.73 -1.67
CA ILE A 126 -6.55 -11.76 -2.23
C ILE A 126 -5.18 -11.92 -1.58
N MET A 127 -5.15 -12.05 -0.25
CA MET A 127 -3.94 -12.24 0.51
C MET A 127 -3.26 -13.56 0.19
N ARG A 128 -4.03 -14.64 -0.02
CA ARG A 128 -3.48 -15.93 -0.41
C ARG A 128 -2.85 -15.92 -1.79
N ILE A 129 -3.46 -15.22 -2.76
CA ILE A 129 -2.85 -15.00 -4.08
C ILE A 129 -1.53 -14.22 -3.93
N CYS A 130 -1.53 -13.16 -3.11
CA CYS A 130 -0.33 -12.38 -2.83
C CYS A 130 0.77 -13.21 -2.15
N ASP A 131 0.41 -14.11 -1.24
CA ASP A 131 1.34 -15.00 -0.54
C ASP A 131 1.98 -16.00 -1.51
N VAL A 132 1.20 -16.55 -2.44
CA VAL A 132 1.71 -17.43 -3.51
C VAL A 132 2.71 -16.68 -4.39
N LEU A 133 2.40 -15.44 -4.80
CA LEU A 133 3.32 -14.62 -5.61
C LEU A 133 4.64 -14.31 -4.89
N LEU A 134 4.59 -14.12 -3.56
CA LEU A 134 5.78 -13.84 -2.74
C LEU A 134 6.57 -15.10 -2.35
N ALA A 135 5.97 -16.29 -2.47
CA ALA A 135 6.66 -17.56 -2.20
C ALA A 135 7.76 -17.83 -3.23
N PHE A 136 7.63 -17.29 -4.45
CA PHE A 136 8.66 -17.40 -5.48
C PHE A 136 9.70 -16.29 -5.32
N PRO A 137 11.01 -16.61 -5.42
CA PRO A 137 12.04 -15.59 -5.55
C PRO A 137 11.75 -14.68 -6.74
N GLY A 138 11.74 -13.37 -6.54
CA GLY A 138 11.27 -12.40 -7.54
C GLY A 138 11.99 -12.49 -8.88
N LEU A 139 13.29 -12.81 -8.86
CA LEU A 139 14.09 -13.00 -10.07
C LEU A 139 13.66 -14.23 -10.86
N ILE A 140 13.35 -15.35 -10.18
CA ILE A 140 12.90 -16.59 -10.83
C ILE A 140 11.53 -16.37 -11.48
N LEU A 141 10.60 -15.74 -10.77
CA LEU A 141 9.28 -15.44 -11.31
C LEU A 141 9.38 -14.52 -12.54
N ALA A 142 10.22 -13.49 -12.48
CA ALA A 142 10.42 -12.58 -13.60
C ALA A 142 10.97 -13.30 -14.84
N ILE A 143 11.99 -14.17 -14.67
CA ILE A 143 12.57 -14.94 -15.78
C ILE A 143 11.55 -15.92 -16.34
N ALA A 144 10.77 -16.61 -15.49
CA ALA A 144 9.72 -17.54 -15.94
C ALA A 144 8.65 -16.83 -16.77
N ILE A 145 8.18 -15.66 -16.32
CA ILE A 145 7.19 -14.86 -17.05
C ILE A 145 7.77 -14.41 -18.40
N VAL A 146 8.98 -13.88 -18.43
CA VAL A 146 9.64 -13.44 -19.68
C VAL A 146 9.88 -14.62 -20.63
N ALA A 147 10.20 -15.81 -20.11
CA ALA A 147 10.35 -17.02 -20.92
C ALA A 147 9.04 -17.47 -21.57
N ILE A 148 7.90 -17.31 -20.88
CA ILE A 148 6.57 -17.67 -21.39
C ILE A 148 6.04 -16.64 -22.39
N LEU A 149 6.11 -15.35 -22.06
CA LEU A 149 5.57 -14.27 -22.91
C LEU A 149 6.51 -13.91 -24.06
N GLY A 150 7.77 -14.31 -24.00
CA GLY A 150 8.80 -14.00 -25.00
C GLY A 150 9.55 -12.70 -24.72
N SER A 151 10.55 -12.42 -25.55
CA SER A 151 11.37 -11.22 -25.44
C SER A 151 10.60 -9.98 -25.91
N GLY A 152 10.54 -8.96 -25.05
CA GLY A 152 9.88 -7.70 -25.37
C GLY A 152 9.82 -6.76 -24.18
N LEU A 153 9.90 -5.45 -24.45
CA LEU A 153 9.82 -4.43 -23.42
C LEU A 153 8.52 -4.54 -22.59
N TYR A 154 7.40 -4.76 -23.27
CA TYR A 154 6.08 -4.90 -22.65
C TYR A 154 6.02 -6.11 -21.70
N ASN A 155 6.59 -7.24 -22.10
CA ASN A 155 6.59 -8.47 -21.30
C ASN A 155 7.43 -8.31 -20.03
N VAL A 156 8.57 -7.62 -20.13
CA VAL A 156 9.40 -7.27 -18.96
C VAL A 156 8.65 -6.35 -18.01
N VAL A 157 7.92 -5.36 -18.53
CA VAL A 157 7.08 -4.47 -17.71
C VAL A 157 6.03 -5.27 -16.94
N ILE A 158 5.33 -6.20 -17.60
CA ILE A 158 4.33 -7.07 -16.96
C ILE A 158 4.99 -7.94 -15.88
N ALA A 159 6.11 -8.58 -16.20
CA ALA A 159 6.83 -9.45 -15.26
C ALA A 159 7.24 -8.71 -13.97
N VAL A 160 7.81 -7.51 -14.11
CA VAL A 160 8.22 -6.68 -12.98
C VAL A 160 7.01 -6.10 -12.23
N ALA A 161 5.93 -5.76 -12.93
CA ALA A 161 4.71 -5.24 -12.32
C ALA A 161 4.07 -6.27 -11.38
N VAL A 162 3.91 -7.52 -11.85
CA VAL A 162 3.31 -8.62 -11.09
C VAL A 162 4.02 -8.84 -9.75
N PHE A 163 5.34 -8.73 -9.74
CA PHE A 163 6.14 -8.87 -8.52
C PHE A 163 5.89 -7.77 -7.47
N ASN A 164 5.50 -6.57 -7.90
CA ASN A 164 5.23 -5.45 -7.00
C ASN A 164 3.79 -5.41 -6.49
N ILE A 165 2.84 -6.12 -7.13
CA ILE A 165 1.43 -6.15 -6.73
C ILE A 165 1.26 -6.52 -5.24
N PRO A 166 1.85 -7.61 -4.71
CA PRO A 166 1.66 -8.00 -3.30
C PRO A 166 2.11 -6.93 -2.30
N LYS A 167 3.20 -6.21 -2.62
CA LYS A 167 3.76 -5.16 -1.75
C LYS A 167 2.79 -3.99 -1.63
N PHE A 168 2.27 -3.51 -2.77
CA PHE A 168 1.29 -2.43 -2.78
C PHE A 168 -0.05 -2.86 -2.19
N ALA A 169 -0.53 -4.07 -2.51
CA ALA A 169 -1.77 -4.59 -1.94
C ALA A 169 -1.73 -4.66 -0.42
N ARG A 170 -0.63 -5.15 0.16
CA ARG A 170 -0.45 -5.21 1.63
C ARG A 170 -0.39 -3.84 2.27
N LEU A 171 0.35 -2.90 1.68
CA LEU A 171 0.47 -1.53 2.19
C LEU A 171 -0.89 -0.83 2.23
N VAL A 172 -1.61 -0.88 1.11
CA VAL A 172 -2.92 -0.24 0.98
C VAL A 172 -3.96 -0.92 1.85
N ARG A 173 -3.97 -2.26 1.92
CA ARG A 173 -4.80 -3.02 2.86
C ARG A 173 -4.55 -2.58 4.30
N GLY A 174 -3.28 -2.45 4.71
CA GLY A 174 -2.90 -1.98 6.05
C GLY A 174 -3.48 -0.61 6.38
N ASN A 175 -3.25 0.37 5.50
CA ASN A 175 -3.80 1.73 5.64
C ASN A 175 -5.34 1.74 5.61
N THR A 176 -5.96 0.86 4.83
CA THR A 176 -7.43 0.74 4.73
C THR A 176 -8.02 0.20 6.03
N LEU A 177 -7.43 -0.83 6.61
CA LEU A 177 -7.86 -1.38 7.89
C LEU A 177 -7.64 -0.38 9.03
N GLU A 178 -6.54 0.37 9.01
CA GLU A 178 -6.30 1.46 9.96
C GLU A 178 -7.38 2.53 9.86
N THR A 179 -7.69 2.98 8.65
CA THR A 179 -8.75 3.97 8.41
C THR A 179 -10.13 3.44 8.80
N LYS A 180 -10.44 2.19 8.45
CA LYS A 180 -11.71 1.51 8.77
C LYS A 180 -11.94 1.39 10.28
N ASN A 181 -10.89 1.14 11.05
CA ASN A 181 -10.94 1.00 12.50
C ASN A 181 -10.77 2.33 13.25
N SER A 182 -10.68 3.46 12.54
CA SER A 182 -10.55 4.77 13.17
C SER A 182 -11.81 5.18 13.93
N VAL A 183 -11.64 5.97 15.00
CA VAL A 183 -12.74 6.42 15.87
C VAL A 183 -13.82 7.18 15.10
N PHE A 184 -13.45 7.96 14.09
CA PHE A 184 -14.42 8.72 13.30
C PHE A 184 -15.26 7.83 12.38
N VAL A 185 -14.68 6.75 11.82
CA VAL A 185 -15.44 5.77 11.03
C VAL A 185 -16.38 4.98 11.95
N GLN A 186 -15.91 4.57 13.13
CA GLN A 186 -16.76 3.86 14.10
C GLN A 186 -17.89 4.74 14.63
N ALA A 187 -17.63 6.02 14.92
CA ALA A 187 -18.64 6.96 15.40
C ALA A 187 -19.69 7.33 14.34
N ALA A 188 -19.34 7.25 13.06
CA ALA A 188 -20.30 7.43 11.97
C ALA A 188 -21.19 6.18 11.75
N GLN A 189 -20.76 5.01 12.24
CA GLN A 189 -21.54 3.80 12.18
C GLN A 189 -22.70 3.92 13.19
N PRO A 190 -23.96 3.59 12.81
CA PRO A 190 -25.07 3.63 13.74
C PRO A 190 -24.74 2.71 14.93
N PRO A 191 -25.06 3.14 16.16
CA PRO A 191 -24.74 2.36 17.35
C PRO A 191 -25.31 0.95 17.21
N THR A 192 -24.54 -0.03 17.66
CA THR A 192 -24.99 -1.42 17.72
C THR A 192 -26.32 -1.48 18.45
N PRO A 193 -27.31 -2.24 17.94
CA PRO A 193 -28.62 -2.34 18.56
C PRO A 193 -28.51 -3.18 19.85
N GLU A 194 -28.13 -2.51 20.93
CA GLU A 194 -27.99 -3.08 22.26
C GLU A 194 -29.24 -2.76 23.08
N TRP A 195 -29.85 -3.78 23.69
CA TRP A 195 -31.10 -3.60 24.45
C TRP A 195 -30.99 -2.54 25.55
N GLY A 196 -29.85 -2.47 26.25
CA GLY A 196 -29.59 -1.45 27.27
C GLY A 196 -29.47 -0.03 26.70
N LEU A 197 -28.81 0.13 25.55
CA LEU A 197 -28.69 1.42 24.87
C LEU A 197 -30.05 1.89 24.33
N LEU A 198 -30.85 0.98 23.79
CA LEU A 198 -32.22 1.24 23.34
C LEU A 198 -33.11 1.71 24.50
N LEU A 199 -32.98 1.10 25.68
CA LEU A 199 -33.72 1.49 26.88
C LEU A 199 -33.28 2.87 27.41
N SER A 200 -31.98 3.14 27.44
CA SER A 200 -31.42 4.44 27.86
C SER A 200 -31.86 5.58 26.94
N ASN A 201 -31.81 5.36 25.62
CA ASN A 201 -32.26 6.35 24.62
C ASN A 201 -33.78 6.51 24.63
N GLY A 202 -34.53 5.42 24.86
CA GLY A 202 -35.98 5.39 24.93
C GLY A 202 -36.58 6.28 26.02
N ARG A 203 -35.82 6.58 27.09
CA ARG A 203 -36.26 7.47 28.19
C ARG A 203 -36.74 8.83 27.70
N ASN A 204 -36.10 9.39 26.66
CA ASN A 204 -36.49 10.70 26.11
C ASN A 204 -37.79 10.64 25.29
N TYR A 205 -38.16 9.45 24.81
CA TYR A 205 -39.34 9.21 23.98
C TYR A 205 -40.48 8.55 24.76
N MET A 206 -40.35 8.44 26.08
CA MET A 206 -41.30 7.68 26.91
C MET A 206 -42.71 8.30 26.89
N LEU A 207 -42.82 9.62 26.77
CA LEU A 207 -44.10 10.34 26.72
C LEU A 207 -44.74 10.34 25.33
N THR A 208 -43.95 10.24 24.25
CA THR A 208 -44.42 10.34 22.87
C THR A 208 -44.51 8.97 22.17
N SER A 209 -43.68 8.01 22.55
CA SER A 209 -43.53 6.72 21.88
C SER A 209 -43.06 5.64 22.87
N TRP A 210 -43.94 5.28 23.80
CA TRP A 210 -43.69 4.35 24.90
C TRP A 210 -43.15 2.97 24.47
N HIS A 211 -43.56 2.47 23.30
CA HIS A 211 -43.15 1.16 22.76
C HIS A 211 -41.63 1.01 22.61
N ILE A 212 -40.90 2.11 22.33
CA ILE A 212 -39.45 2.10 22.12
C ILE A 212 -38.70 1.65 23.39
N THR A 213 -39.29 1.91 24.57
CA THR A 213 -38.72 1.49 25.86
C THR A 213 -39.28 0.15 26.34
N LEU A 214 -40.54 -0.15 26.03
CA LEU A 214 -41.20 -1.36 26.52
C LEU A 214 -40.60 -2.65 25.94
N PHE A 215 -40.40 -2.72 24.62
CA PHE A 215 -39.93 -3.97 23.99
C PHE A 215 -38.52 -4.37 24.44
N PRO A 216 -37.49 -3.47 24.45
CA PRO A 216 -36.19 -3.81 25.01
C PRO A 216 -36.25 -4.15 26.50
N GLY A 217 -37.10 -3.48 27.27
CA GLY A 217 -37.27 -3.76 28.70
C GLY A 217 -37.86 -5.13 28.99
N LEU A 218 -38.88 -5.55 28.24
CA LEU A 218 -39.44 -6.89 28.34
C LEU A 218 -38.42 -7.96 27.93
N ALA A 219 -37.65 -7.73 26.87
CA ALA A 219 -36.61 -8.66 26.43
C ALA A 219 -35.56 -8.91 27.53
N ILE A 220 -35.09 -7.84 28.20
CA ILE A 220 -34.18 -7.94 29.34
C ILE A 220 -34.86 -8.68 30.50
N PHE A 221 -36.09 -8.30 30.87
CA PHE A 221 -36.83 -8.91 31.98
C PHE A 221 -36.98 -10.43 31.80
N PHE A 222 -37.47 -10.87 30.65
CA PHE A 222 -37.67 -12.30 30.38
C PHE A 222 -36.35 -13.07 30.36
N THR A 223 -35.30 -12.47 29.80
CA THR A 223 -33.97 -13.09 29.77
C THR A 223 -33.44 -13.30 31.19
N VAL A 224 -33.49 -12.26 32.04
CA VAL A 224 -33.06 -12.35 33.44
C VAL A 224 -33.92 -13.35 34.21
N LEU A 225 -35.24 -13.33 34.03
CA LEU A 225 -36.15 -14.28 34.67
C LEU A 225 -35.81 -15.73 34.29
N CYS A 226 -35.63 -16.02 33.01
CA CYS A 226 -35.26 -17.36 32.55
C CYS A 226 -33.92 -17.82 33.13
N PHE A 227 -32.90 -16.94 33.17
CA PHE A 227 -31.61 -17.27 33.79
C PHE A 227 -31.73 -17.50 35.30
N ASN A 228 -32.54 -16.71 36.01
CA ASN A 228 -32.74 -16.86 37.45
C ASN A 228 -33.41 -18.21 37.76
N LEU A 229 -34.52 -18.51 37.07
CA LEU A 229 -35.26 -19.78 37.22
C LEU A 229 -34.41 -21.00 36.85
N LEU A 230 -33.62 -20.89 35.78
CA LEU A 230 -32.69 -21.94 35.39
C LEU A 230 -31.59 -22.15 36.45
N GLY A 231 -31.07 -21.07 37.01
CA GLY A 231 -30.08 -21.10 38.09
C GLY A 231 -30.60 -21.75 39.35
N ASP A 232 -31.83 -21.42 39.76
CA ASP A 232 -32.50 -22.05 40.90
C ASP A 232 -32.76 -23.54 40.66
N GLY A 233 -33.26 -23.91 39.48
CA GLY A 233 -33.47 -25.32 39.14
C GLY A 233 -32.17 -26.14 39.06
N LEU A 234 -31.09 -25.55 38.54
CA LEU A 234 -29.75 -26.17 38.56
C LEU A 234 -29.22 -26.31 39.99
N ARG A 235 -29.38 -25.27 40.82
CA ARG A 235 -28.98 -25.28 42.22
C ARG A 235 -29.70 -26.39 42.98
N ASP A 236 -31.02 -26.48 42.83
CA ASP A 236 -31.84 -27.50 43.49
C ASP A 236 -31.48 -28.91 43.02
N ALA A 237 -31.20 -29.09 41.72
CA ALA A 237 -30.77 -30.38 41.18
C ALA A 237 -29.36 -30.81 41.62
N LEU A 238 -28.50 -29.84 41.99
CA LEU A 238 -27.13 -30.07 42.43
C LEU A 238 -26.96 -30.02 43.95
N ASP A 239 -28.00 -29.66 44.72
CA ASP A 239 -27.93 -29.59 46.18
C ASP A 239 -27.88 -31.02 46.77
N PRO A 240 -26.76 -31.47 47.36
CA PRO A 240 -26.54 -32.87 47.73
C PRO A 240 -27.25 -33.30 49.04
N LYS A 241 -28.33 -32.62 49.44
CA LYS A 241 -28.92 -32.75 50.79
C LYS A 241 -30.22 -33.57 50.91
N LEU A 242 -30.50 -34.48 49.97
CA LEU A 242 -31.60 -35.46 50.12
C LEU A 242 -31.18 -36.89 49.74
N THR A 243 -30.10 -37.37 50.34
CA THR A 243 -29.85 -38.82 50.47
C THR A 243 -29.46 -39.12 51.91
N ASP A 244 -30.46 -39.13 52.79
CA ASP A 244 -30.53 -39.96 54.00
C ASP A 244 -31.86 -40.73 53.95
#